data_AF-A0A970U942-F1
#
_entry.id   AF-A0A970U942-F1
#
_cell.length_a   1.000
_cell.length_b   1.000
_cell.length_c   1.000
_cell.angle_alpha   90.00
_cell.angle_beta   90.00
_cell.angle_gamma   90.00
#
_symmetry.space_group_name_H-M   'P 1'
#
loop_
_entity.id
_entity.type
_entity.pdbx_description
1 polymer ?
#
loop_
_entity_poly.entity_id
_entity_poly.type
_entity_poly.pdbx_seq_one_letter_code
_entity_poly.pdbx_strand_id
1 'polypeptide(L)'
;MIEFTLDRPDDFENPMLSGLYDTGFPVFEIRITVDDRAVHSDAGAIRVILSDSSFRTIPDLRVIHVLSSGDYREEAHTLDGESLSITLSSLSHVCVLDGAAVRELLKNPFSDVFEDDWYYDNVLFVSRMGLMSGIAPEMFCSILPMSRAMAVTVIYRISGDTGNYANAFSDVLAGSWYEKAVAWAAAKGISDGVDENTFAPETNITREQLAAMRKMRAMMCRRARG
;
A
#
# COMPACT_ATOMS: atom_id res chain seq x y z
N MET A 1 -31.30 1.47 -6.60
CA MET A 1 -30.85 2.08 -7.87
C MET A 1 -29.41 1.62 -8.07
N ILE A 2 -28.99 1.24 -9.27
CA ILE A 2 -27.56 0.95 -9.51
C ILE A 2 -26.96 2.25 -10.01
N GLU A 3 -26.14 2.88 -9.19
CA GLU A 3 -25.41 4.09 -9.56
C GLU A 3 -24.00 3.71 -10.03
N PHE A 4 -23.56 4.35 -11.12
CA PHE A 4 -22.21 4.22 -11.64
C PHE A 4 -21.53 5.57 -11.51
N THR A 5 -20.47 5.63 -10.72
CA THR A 5 -19.64 6.83 -10.60
C THR A 5 -18.26 6.47 -11.10
N LEU A 6 -17.76 7.28 -12.03
CA LEU A 6 -16.40 7.21 -12.54
C LEU A 6 -15.74 8.52 -12.15
N ASP A 7 -15.21 8.57 -10.94
CA ASP A 7 -14.57 9.76 -10.43
C ASP A 7 -13.06 9.66 -10.68
N ARG A 8 -12.45 10.80 -11.03
CA ARG A 8 -11.00 11.01 -10.90
C ARG A 8 -10.83 11.63 -9.52
N PRO A 9 -10.47 10.83 -8.50
CA PRO A 9 -10.59 11.28 -7.13
C PRO A 9 -9.49 12.29 -6.81
N ASP A 10 -9.89 13.41 -6.19
CA ASP A 10 -8.99 14.55 -5.90
C ASP A 10 -8.06 14.31 -4.70
N ASP A 11 -8.38 13.37 -3.81
CA ASP A 11 -7.56 13.00 -2.66
C ASP A 11 -7.62 11.47 -2.45
N PHE A 12 -6.49 10.78 -2.64
CA PHE A 12 -6.36 9.36 -2.31
C PHE A 12 -5.35 9.12 -1.20
N GLU A 13 -5.82 8.49 -0.12
CA GLU A 13 -4.97 7.99 0.98
C GLU A 13 -4.23 6.69 0.62
N ASN A 14 -4.34 6.19 -0.63
CA ASN A 14 -3.59 5.01 -1.05
C ASN A 14 -2.18 5.41 -1.58
N PRO A 15 -1.10 5.13 -0.83
CA PRO A 15 0.26 5.51 -1.22
C PRO A 15 0.72 4.86 -2.53
N MET A 16 0.09 3.74 -2.92
CA MET A 16 0.34 3.07 -4.21
C MET A 16 -0.10 3.91 -5.40
N LEU A 17 -1.25 4.58 -5.26
CA LEU A 17 -1.88 5.30 -6.36
C LEU A 17 -1.35 6.73 -6.46
N SER A 18 -0.86 7.33 -5.35
CA SER A 18 -0.29 8.68 -5.35
C SER A 18 0.82 8.84 -6.38
N GLY A 19 1.75 7.88 -6.46
CA GLY A 19 2.82 7.90 -7.46
C GLY A 19 2.32 7.69 -8.89
N LEU A 20 1.17 7.03 -9.08
CA LEU A 20 0.53 6.86 -10.38
C LEU A 20 -0.24 8.11 -10.82
N TYR A 21 -0.83 8.87 -9.91
CA TYR A 21 -1.50 10.14 -10.27
C TYR A 21 -0.51 11.18 -10.80
N ASP A 22 0.70 11.22 -10.24
CA ASP A 22 1.77 12.15 -10.64
C ASP A 22 2.29 11.90 -12.07
N THR A 23 2.00 10.72 -12.65
CA THR A 23 2.40 10.38 -14.03
C THR A 23 1.54 11.04 -15.11
N GLY A 24 0.39 11.62 -14.74
CA GLY A 24 -0.56 12.22 -15.68
C GLY A 24 -1.46 11.23 -16.42
N PHE A 25 -1.26 9.92 -16.24
CA PHE A 25 -2.15 8.90 -16.82
C PHE A 25 -3.55 8.90 -16.17
N PRO A 26 -4.58 8.48 -16.91
CA PRO A 26 -5.92 8.35 -16.36
C PRO A 26 -6.01 7.17 -15.38
N VAL A 27 -6.49 7.47 -14.17
CA VAL A 27 -6.78 6.50 -13.11
C VAL A 27 -8.26 6.65 -12.77
N PHE A 28 -8.95 5.53 -12.69
CA PHE A 28 -10.39 5.46 -12.48
C PHE A 28 -10.69 4.64 -11.23
N GLU A 29 -11.54 5.18 -10.36
CA GLU A 29 -12.19 4.38 -9.34
C GLU A 29 -13.50 3.81 -9.90
N ILE A 30 -13.72 2.49 -9.73
CA ILE A 30 -14.93 1.83 -10.22
C ILE A 30 -15.73 1.35 -9.01
N ARG A 31 -16.86 2.01 -8.74
CA ARG A 31 -17.82 1.59 -7.71
C ARG A 31 -19.13 1.17 -8.35
N ILE A 32 -19.65 0.04 -7.88
CA ILE A 32 -21.03 -0.40 -8.12
C ILE A 32 -21.64 -0.63 -6.75
N THR A 33 -22.69 0.11 -6.45
CA THR A 33 -23.39 0.02 -5.17
C THR A 33 -24.85 -0.36 -5.36
N VAL A 34 -25.42 -1.03 -4.36
CA VAL A 34 -26.87 -1.20 -4.19
C VAL A 34 -27.21 -0.66 -2.81
N ASP A 35 -28.00 0.42 -2.77
CA ASP A 35 -28.37 1.14 -1.54
C ASP A 35 -27.13 1.52 -0.70
N ASP A 36 -26.15 2.17 -1.36
CA ASP A 36 -24.85 2.62 -0.81
C ASP A 36 -23.92 1.52 -0.30
N ARG A 37 -24.23 0.24 -0.57
CA ARG A 37 -23.36 -0.89 -0.24
C ARG A 37 -22.62 -1.37 -1.48
N ALA A 38 -21.30 -1.53 -1.37
CA ALA A 38 -20.49 -2.11 -2.43
C ALA A 38 -20.99 -3.51 -2.81
N VAL A 39 -21.14 -3.75 -4.11
CA VAL A 39 -21.49 -5.06 -4.64
C VAL A 39 -20.20 -5.83 -4.91
N HIS A 40 -19.93 -6.85 -4.11
CA HIS A 40 -18.83 -7.78 -4.37
C HIS A 40 -19.31 -8.92 -5.24
N SER A 41 -18.50 -9.31 -6.21
CA SER A 41 -18.73 -10.48 -7.05
C SER A 41 -17.89 -11.63 -6.50
N ASP A 42 -18.49 -12.54 -5.74
CA ASP A 42 -17.77 -13.70 -5.18
C ASP A 42 -17.67 -14.88 -6.19
N ALA A 43 -18.31 -14.79 -7.36
CA ALA A 43 -18.28 -15.83 -8.41
C ALA A 43 -18.59 -15.33 -9.83
N GLY A 44 -18.72 -14.02 -10.06
CA GLY A 44 -19.07 -13.42 -11.34
C GLY A 44 -17.93 -12.59 -11.97
N ALA A 45 -18.14 -12.16 -13.20
CA ALA A 45 -17.23 -11.27 -13.93
C ALA A 45 -17.93 -9.94 -14.20
N ILE A 46 -17.26 -8.83 -13.91
CA ILE A 46 -17.76 -7.48 -14.13
C ILE A 46 -17.14 -6.95 -15.40
N ARG A 47 -17.95 -6.75 -16.44
CA ARG A 47 -17.48 -6.10 -17.67
C ARG A 47 -17.60 -4.60 -17.53
N VAL A 48 -16.49 -3.89 -17.68
CA VAL A 48 -16.43 -2.42 -17.65
C VAL A 48 -16.07 -1.94 -19.05
N ILE A 49 -16.77 -0.92 -19.53
CA ILE A 49 -16.46 -0.22 -20.77
C ILE A 49 -16.20 1.24 -20.42
N LEU A 50 -14.97 1.70 -20.63
CA LEU A 50 -14.56 3.08 -20.45
C LEU A 50 -14.46 3.72 -21.83
N SER A 51 -14.95 4.95 -21.99
CA SER A 51 -14.88 5.68 -23.26
C SER A 51 -14.11 6.98 -23.08
N ASP A 52 -12.92 7.07 -23.67
CA ASP A 52 -12.09 8.27 -23.62
C ASP A 52 -11.20 8.36 -24.87
N SER A 53 -11.16 9.55 -25.48
CA SER A 53 -10.32 9.81 -26.66
C SER A 53 -8.81 9.65 -26.41
N SER A 54 -8.36 9.86 -25.17
CA SER A 54 -6.95 9.78 -24.77
C SER A 54 -6.39 8.37 -24.90
N PHE A 55 -7.22 7.32 -24.79
CA PHE A 55 -6.77 5.93 -24.90
C PHE A 55 -6.06 5.64 -26.23
N ARG A 56 -6.45 6.31 -27.32
CA ARG A 56 -5.81 6.16 -28.64
C ARG A 56 -4.38 6.71 -28.70
N THR A 57 -4.03 7.58 -27.74
CA THR A 57 -2.74 8.26 -27.71
C THR A 57 -1.74 7.59 -26.78
N ILE A 58 -2.18 6.62 -25.97
CA ILE A 58 -1.35 5.87 -25.03
C ILE A 58 -0.60 4.76 -25.80
N PRO A 59 0.74 4.81 -25.92
CA PRO A 59 1.51 3.75 -26.58
C PRO A 59 1.48 2.45 -25.78
N ASP A 60 1.41 1.28 -26.42
CA ASP A 60 1.42 -0.03 -25.72
C ASP A 60 0.44 -0.02 -24.52
N LEU A 61 -0.81 0.41 -24.73
CA LEU A 61 -1.80 0.59 -23.67
C LEU A 61 -1.94 -0.68 -22.83
N ARG A 62 -1.86 -0.53 -21.51
CA ARG A 62 -2.03 -1.58 -20.52
C ARG A 62 -3.11 -1.17 -19.53
N VAL A 63 -3.80 -2.17 -18.99
CA VAL A 63 -4.80 -1.99 -17.95
C VAL A 63 -4.29 -2.69 -16.70
N ILE A 64 -4.05 -1.91 -15.64
CA ILE A 64 -3.62 -2.42 -14.35
C ILE A 64 -4.79 -2.30 -13.36
N HIS A 65 -5.22 -3.43 -12.83
CA HIS A 65 -6.25 -3.53 -11.79
C HIS A 65 -5.57 -3.65 -10.43
N VAL A 66 -5.79 -2.67 -9.56
CA VAL A 66 -5.19 -2.59 -8.21
C VAL A 66 -6.22 -3.07 -7.19
N LEU A 67 -6.06 -4.31 -6.76
CA LEU A 67 -6.95 -5.00 -5.84
C LEU A 67 -6.95 -4.33 -4.45
N SER A 68 -8.01 -4.55 -3.67
CA SER A 68 -8.10 -4.07 -2.29
C SER A 68 -7.02 -4.66 -1.37
N SER A 69 -6.43 -5.79 -1.73
CA SER A 69 -5.26 -6.34 -1.03
C SER A 69 -4.02 -5.46 -1.18
N GLY A 70 -3.94 -4.63 -2.22
CA GLY A 70 -2.75 -3.89 -2.64
C GLY A 70 -1.95 -4.59 -3.74
N ASP A 71 -2.33 -5.82 -4.11
CA ASP A 71 -1.78 -6.50 -5.29
C ASP A 71 -2.32 -5.86 -6.57
N TYR A 72 -1.55 -5.96 -7.65
CA TYR A 72 -2.00 -5.56 -8.98
C TYR A 72 -2.04 -6.74 -9.94
N ARG A 73 -2.89 -6.62 -10.96
CA ARG A 73 -2.96 -7.54 -12.08
C ARG A 73 -3.05 -6.76 -13.37
N GLU A 74 -2.33 -7.21 -14.39
CA GLU A 74 -2.59 -6.75 -15.73
C GLU A 74 -3.85 -7.46 -16.25
N GLU A 75 -4.87 -6.68 -16.59
CA GLU A 75 -6.11 -7.20 -17.12
C GLU A 75 -6.09 -7.23 -18.64
N ALA A 76 -6.57 -8.35 -19.20
CA ALA A 76 -6.82 -8.43 -20.62
C ALA A 76 -7.88 -7.38 -21.01
N HIS A 77 -7.66 -6.72 -22.14
CA HIS A 77 -8.51 -5.64 -22.60
C HIS A 77 -8.67 -5.65 -24.12
N THR A 78 -9.74 -5.01 -24.58
CA THR A 78 -9.96 -4.71 -26.00
C THR A 78 -10.21 -3.22 -26.15
N LEU A 79 -9.51 -2.57 -27.08
CA LEU A 79 -9.76 -1.19 -27.46
C LEU A 79 -10.43 -1.18 -28.84
N ASP A 80 -11.70 -0.76 -28.89
CA ASP A 80 -12.42 -0.49 -30.15
C ASP A 80 -12.74 1.00 -30.24
N GLY A 81 -12.00 1.68 -31.10
CA GLY A 81 -12.07 3.12 -31.20
C GLY A 81 -11.63 3.83 -29.91
N GLU A 82 -12.57 4.48 -29.24
CA GLU A 82 -12.36 5.16 -27.94
C GLU A 82 -12.86 4.31 -26.76
N SER A 83 -13.41 3.13 -27.03
CA SER A 83 -14.02 2.27 -26.02
C SER A 83 -13.05 1.17 -25.59
N LEU A 84 -12.57 1.28 -24.35
CA LEU A 84 -11.76 0.28 -23.67
C LEU A 84 -12.67 -0.66 -22.88
N SER A 85 -12.69 -1.95 -23.24
CA SER A 85 -13.47 -2.99 -22.57
C SER A 85 -12.58 -3.93 -21.77
N ILE A 86 -12.88 -4.11 -20.49
CA ILE A 86 -12.13 -4.92 -19.52
C ILE A 86 -13.09 -5.80 -18.72
N THR A 87 -12.58 -6.92 -18.20
CA THR A 87 -13.35 -7.82 -17.32
C THR A 87 -12.64 -7.93 -15.98
N LEU A 88 -13.34 -7.60 -14.90
CA LEU A 88 -12.79 -7.58 -13.55
C LEU A 88 -13.43 -8.67 -12.69
N SER A 89 -12.64 -9.24 -11.78
CA SER A 89 -13.09 -10.20 -10.77
C SER A 89 -13.56 -9.52 -9.47
N SER A 90 -13.23 -8.25 -9.27
CA SER A 90 -13.61 -7.44 -8.12
C SER A 90 -13.70 -5.96 -8.50
N LEU A 91 -14.44 -5.17 -7.72
CA LEU A 91 -14.47 -3.72 -7.86
C LEU A 91 -13.35 -3.10 -7.04
N SER A 92 -12.47 -2.37 -7.70
CA SER A 92 -11.38 -1.63 -7.08
C SER A 92 -10.90 -0.52 -8.03
N HIS A 93 -9.60 -0.28 -8.13
CA HIS A 93 -9.05 0.76 -8.99
C HIS A 93 -8.52 0.19 -10.29
N VAL A 94 -8.72 0.93 -11.38
CA VAL A 94 -8.17 0.61 -12.68
C VAL A 94 -7.32 1.78 -13.17
N CYS A 95 -6.07 1.49 -13.51
CA CYS A 95 -5.15 2.43 -14.13
C CYS A 95 -4.97 2.04 -15.61
N VAL A 96 -5.05 3.03 -16.50
CA VAL A 96 -4.76 2.84 -17.93
C VAL A 96 -3.45 3.54 -18.24
N LEU A 97 -2.42 2.76 -18.50
CA LEU A 97 -1.03 3.22 -18.56
C LEU A 97 -0.40 2.85 -19.90
N ASP A 98 0.68 3.53 -20.27
CA ASP A 98 1.56 3.04 -21.33
C ASP A 98 2.45 1.90 -20.81
N GLY A 99 2.91 1.02 -21.70
CA GLY A 99 3.70 -0.14 -21.30
C GLY A 99 5.06 0.19 -20.69
N ALA A 100 5.66 1.35 -20.97
CA ALA A 100 6.89 1.79 -20.30
C ALA A 100 6.60 2.25 -18.86
N ALA A 101 5.50 2.97 -18.63
CA ALA A 101 5.03 3.34 -17.30
C ALA A 101 4.69 2.12 -16.46
N VAL A 102 4.10 1.08 -17.05
CA VAL A 102 3.93 -0.21 -16.37
C VAL A 102 5.29 -0.80 -15.97
N ARG A 103 6.28 -0.84 -16.88
CA ARG A 103 7.61 -1.37 -16.56
C ARG A 103 8.27 -0.61 -15.41
N GLU A 104 8.15 0.71 -15.36
CA GLU A 104 8.67 1.51 -14.25
C GLU A 104 7.90 1.28 -12.94
N LEU A 105 6.56 1.16 -12.98
CA LEU A 105 5.74 0.81 -11.81
C LEU A 105 6.11 -0.57 -11.24
N LEU A 106 6.34 -1.52 -12.14
CA LEU A 106 6.65 -2.90 -11.81
C LEU A 106 8.12 -3.13 -11.49
N LYS A 107 8.97 -2.14 -11.75
CA LYS A 107 10.40 -2.23 -11.51
C LYS A 107 10.67 -2.52 -10.04
N ASN A 108 11.45 -3.56 -9.79
CA ASN A 108 12.02 -3.81 -8.48
C ASN A 108 13.06 -2.71 -8.20
N PRO A 109 12.88 -1.88 -7.15
CA PRO A 109 13.84 -0.84 -6.82
C PRO A 109 15.06 -1.37 -6.06
N PHE A 110 15.06 -2.65 -5.67
CA PHE A 110 16.09 -3.25 -4.82
C PHE A 110 17.01 -4.18 -5.61
N SER A 111 18.30 -3.92 -5.52
CA SER A 111 19.36 -4.72 -6.14
C SER A 111 19.65 -6.03 -5.39
N ASP A 112 19.21 -6.13 -4.14
CA ASP A 112 19.44 -7.25 -3.22
C ASP A 112 18.19 -8.12 -2.98
N VAL A 113 17.18 -7.98 -3.84
CA VAL A 113 15.93 -8.76 -3.83
C VAL A 113 15.75 -9.34 -5.23
N PHE A 114 15.75 -10.66 -5.37
CA PHE A 114 15.73 -11.33 -6.67
C PHE A 114 14.39 -12.02 -6.90
N GLU A 115 13.92 -12.13 -8.15
CA GLU A 115 12.60 -12.72 -8.49
C GLU A 115 12.40 -14.13 -7.93
N ASP A 116 13.47 -14.92 -7.82
CA ASP A 116 13.45 -16.27 -7.27
C ASP A 116 13.47 -16.31 -5.72
N ASP A 117 13.61 -15.17 -5.04
CA ASP A 117 13.53 -15.10 -3.59
C ASP A 117 12.09 -15.35 -3.14
N TRP A 118 11.90 -16.27 -2.18
CA TRP A 118 10.58 -16.60 -1.64
C TRP A 118 9.84 -15.40 -1.02
N TYR A 119 10.55 -14.32 -0.69
CA TYR A 119 10.01 -13.07 -0.15
C TYR A 119 9.88 -11.95 -1.19
N TYR A 120 10.22 -12.18 -2.47
CA TYR A 120 10.23 -11.16 -3.52
C TYR A 120 8.93 -10.36 -3.58
N ASP A 121 7.81 -11.05 -3.78
CA ASP A 121 6.49 -10.42 -3.88
C ASP A 121 6.12 -9.65 -2.61
N ASN A 122 6.45 -10.22 -1.44
CA ASN A 122 6.15 -9.60 -0.15
C ASN A 122 6.94 -8.30 0.06
N VAL A 123 8.23 -8.27 -0.33
CA VAL A 123 9.09 -7.09 -0.21
C VAL A 123 8.60 -5.97 -1.12
N LEU A 124 8.28 -6.29 -2.36
CA LEU A 124 7.72 -5.31 -3.30
C LEU A 124 6.37 -4.78 -2.81
N PHE A 125 5.52 -5.66 -2.28
CA PHE A 125 4.24 -5.27 -1.70
C PHE A 125 4.40 -4.26 -0.56
N VAL A 126 5.17 -4.59 0.48
CA VAL A 126 5.33 -3.69 1.64
C VAL A 126 6.05 -2.39 1.30
N SER A 127 6.96 -2.44 0.32
CA SER A 127 7.68 -1.26 -0.18
C SER A 127 6.73 -0.29 -0.89
N ARG A 128 5.96 -0.79 -1.86
CA ARG A 128 5.05 0.03 -2.65
C ARG A 128 3.88 0.57 -1.81
N MET A 129 3.40 -0.21 -0.84
CA MET A 129 2.38 0.23 0.12
C MET A 129 2.91 1.28 1.12
N GLY A 130 4.19 1.65 1.03
CA GLY A 130 4.85 2.60 1.94
C GLY A 130 4.99 2.07 3.37
N LEU A 131 4.73 0.78 3.60
CA LEU A 131 4.76 0.16 4.93
C LEU A 131 6.20 -0.04 5.39
N MET A 132 7.07 -0.48 4.48
CA MET A 132 8.50 -0.68 4.72
C MET A 132 9.32 0.06 3.67
N SER A 133 10.56 0.37 4.01
CA SER A 133 11.52 0.99 3.10
C SER A 133 12.85 0.27 3.27
N GLY A 134 13.68 0.27 2.24
CA GLY A 134 15.04 -0.23 2.36
C GLY A 134 15.89 0.60 3.33
N ILE A 135 17.00 0.03 3.76
CA ILE A 135 17.91 0.70 4.70
C ILE A 135 18.90 1.65 4.01
N ALA A 136 19.01 1.55 2.68
CA ALA A 136 19.85 2.39 1.84
C ALA A 136 19.24 2.47 0.43
N PRO A 137 19.72 3.38 -0.44
CA PRO A 137 19.31 3.39 -1.84
C PRO A 137 19.51 2.02 -2.46
N GLU A 138 18.47 1.51 -3.12
CA GLU A 138 18.45 0.22 -3.81
C GLU A 138 18.78 -1.03 -2.95
N MET A 139 18.76 -0.93 -1.61
CA MET A 139 18.98 -2.07 -0.71
C MET A 139 17.86 -2.23 0.31
N PHE A 140 17.14 -3.36 0.24
CA PHE A 140 16.12 -3.72 1.23
C PHE A 140 16.73 -4.38 2.47
N CYS A 141 17.73 -5.24 2.26
CA CYS A 141 18.45 -6.01 3.28
C CYS A 141 17.57 -6.99 4.08
N SER A 142 16.84 -7.86 3.37
CA SER A 142 15.88 -8.83 3.92
C SER A 142 16.41 -9.78 5.00
N ILE A 143 17.74 -9.96 5.08
CA ILE A 143 18.41 -10.87 6.02
C ILE A 143 18.79 -10.17 7.33
N LEU A 144 18.91 -8.84 7.34
CA LEU A 144 19.34 -8.13 8.54
C LEU A 144 18.26 -8.16 9.63
N PRO A 145 18.64 -8.29 10.90
CA PRO A 145 17.70 -8.16 12.01
C PRO A 145 16.99 -6.82 11.98
N MET A 146 15.70 -6.83 12.28
CA MET A 146 14.89 -5.62 12.38
C MET A 146 15.11 -4.95 13.74
N SER A 147 15.30 -3.63 13.75
CA SER A 147 15.35 -2.85 14.99
C SER A 147 13.95 -2.62 15.58
N ARG A 148 13.88 -2.27 16.87
CA ARG A 148 12.61 -1.92 17.54
C ARG A 148 11.91 -0.73 16.87
N ALA A 149 12.68 0.27 16.45
CA ALA A 149 12.15 1.42 15.71
C ALA A 149 11.54 1.02 14.37
N MET A 150 12.18 0.11 13.62
CA MET A 150 11.65 -0.41 12.37
C MET A 150 10.32 -1.14 12.60
N ALA A 151 10.28 -2.07 13.55
CA ALA A 151 9.06 -2.84 13.86
C ALA A 151 7.89 -1.94 14.22
N VAL A 152 8.09 -0.96 15.11
CA VAL A 152 7.04 -0.02 15.53
C VAL A 152 6.60 0.89 14.39
N THR A 153 7.52 1.32 13.52
CA THR A 153 7.20 2.16 12.37
C THR A 153 6.32 1.44 11.35
N VAL A 154 6.59 0.16 11.08
CA VAL A 154 5.73 -0.66 10.22
C VAL A 154 4.33 -0.77 10.81
N ILE A 155 4.21 -1.05 12.10
CA ILE A 155 2.92 -1.19 12.78
C ILE A 155 2.15 0.15 12.77
N TYR A 156 2.83 1.27 12.98
CA TYR A 156 2.27 2.60 12.89
C TYR A 156 1.71 2.89 11.49
N ARG A 157 2.48 2.62 10.43
CA ARG A 157 2.03 2.78 9.03
C ARG A 157 0.85 1.87 8.68
N ILE A 158 0.85 0.63 9.17
CA ILE A 158 -0.29 -0.29 9.02
C ILE A 158 -1.54 0.29 9.68
N SER A 159 -1.41 0.97 10.82
CA SER A 159 -2.53 1.53 11.57
C SER A 159 -3.25 2.68 10.87
N GLY A 160 -2.55 3.44 10.01
CA GLY A 160 -3.07 4.66 9.39
C GLY A 160 -3.30 5.83 10.35
N ASP A 161 -2.83 5.75 11.59
CA ASP A 161 -2.98 6.83 12.58
C ASP A 161 -2.14 8.06 12.16
N THR A 162 -2.75 9.24 12.21
CA THR A 162 -2.12 10.53 11.87
C THR A 162 -2.07 11.49 13.06
N GLY A 163 -2.40 11.00 14.26
CA GLY A 163 -2.41 11.79 15.47
C GLY A 163 -1.03 12.27 15.91
N ASN A 164 -1.00 13.38 16.64
CA ASN A 164 0.21 13.89 17.27
C ASN A 164 0.28 13.43 18.72
N TYR A 165 1.35 12.72 19.07
CA TYR A 165 1.59 12.18 20.40
C TYR A 165 2.90 12.74 20.95
N ALA A 166 2.95 12.99 22.26
CA ALA A 166 4.16 13.42 22.91
C ALA A 166 5.16 12.25 23.00
N ASN A 167 6.43 12.53 22.67
CA ASN A 167 7.50 11.57 22.92
C ASN A 167 7.71 11.39 24.43
N ALA A 168 7.73 10.14 24.87
CA ALA A 168 7.93 9.76 26.28
C ALA A 168 9.38 9.32 26.60
N PHE A 169 10.24 9.13 25.58
CA PHE A 169 11.55 8.52 25.75
C PHE A 169 12.69 9.50 25.45
N SER A 170 13.72 9.45 26.27
CA SER A 170 14.89 10.34 26.21
C SER A 170 15.86 10.01 25.07
N ASP A 171 15.88 8.76 24.62
CA ASP A 171 16.72 8.26 23.53
C ASP A 171 16.04 8.32 22.15
N VAL A 172 14.85 8.93 22.09
CA VAL A 172 14.14 9.24 20.84
C VAL A 172 14.34 10.71 20.51
N LEU A 173 15.25 10.98 19.58
CA LEU A 173 15.56 12.35 19.18
C LEU A 173 14.43 12.95 18.32
N ALA A 174 14.16 14.23 18.53
CA ALA A 174 13.23 14.99 17.70
C ALA A 174 13.71 15.03 16.24
N GLY A 175 12.80 14.78 15.30
CA GLY A 175 13.08 14.69 13.88
C GLY A 175 13.57 13.32 13.40
N SER A 176 13.77 12.35 14.30
CA SER A 176 14.05 10.96 13.90
C SER A 176 12.88 10.39 13.09
N TRP A 177 13.18 9.61 12.05
CA TRP A 177 12.17 9.01 11.17
C TRP A 177 11.15 8.12 11.90
N TYR A 178 11.51 7.60 13.07
CA TYR A 178 10.66 6.78 13.94
C TYR A 178 9.96 7.56 15.07
N GLU A 179 10.23 8.86 15.26
CA GLU A 179 9.75 9.63 16.42
C GLU A 179 8.23 9.52 16.60
N LYS A 180 7.48 9.81 15.53
CA LYS A 180 6.01 9.75 15.53
C LYS A 180 5.50 8.35 15.86
N ALA A 181 6.11 7.33 15.26
CA ALA A 181 5.71 5.95 15.46
C ALA A 181 5.94 5.50 16.90
N VAL A 182 7.07 5.88 17.51
CA VAL A 182 7.39 5.55 18.89
C VAL A 182 6.48 6.29 19.87
N ALA A 183 6.25 7.59 19.66
CA ALA A 183 5.34 8.38 20.49
C ALA A 183 3.90 7.84 20.44
N TRP A 184 3.41 7.50 19.24
CA TRP A 184 2.13 6.84 19.05
C TRP A 184 2.07 5.49 19.77
N ALA A 185 3.12 4.67 19.63
CA ALA A 185 3.15 3.35 20.24
C ALA A 185 3.10 3.40 21.76
N ALA A 186 3.80 4.36 22.39
CA ALA A 186 3.70 4.62 23.82
C ALA A 186 2.27 5.04 24.20
N ALA A 187 1.73 6.05 23.51
CA ALA A 187 0.40 6.59 23.82
C ALA A 187 -0.73 5.57 23.65
N LYS A 188 -0.60 4.63 22.69
CA LYS A 188 -1.59 3.56 22.47
C LYS A 188 -1.32 2.31 23.30
N GLY A 189 -0.25 2.25 24.10
CA GLY A 189 0.14 1.07 24.87
C GLY A 189 0.50 -0.13 23.99
N ILE A 190 1.17 0.13 22.86
CA ILE A 190 1.70 -0.87 21.94
C ILE A 190 3.11 -1.28 22.37
N SER A 191 3.90 -0.32 22.87
CA SER A 191 5.22 -0.56 23.43
C SER A 191 5.45 0.37 24.62
N ASP A 192 5.94 -0.20 25.73
CA ASP A 192 6.25 0.52 26.97
C ASP A 192 7.73 0.92 27.06
N GLY A 193 8.52 0.74 25.99
CA GLY A 193 9.98 0.93 26.02
C GLY A 193 10.74 -0.29 26.54
N VAL A 194 12.01 -0.10 26.91
CA VAL A 194 12.81 -1.09 27.67
C VAL A 194 12.87 -0.74 29.16
N ASP A 195 12.62 0.52 29.49
CA ASP A 195 12.39 1.05 30.83
C ASP A 195 11.52 2.33 30.75
N GLU A 196 11.31 3.00 31.87
CA GLU A 196 10.41 4.16 31.97
C GLU A 196 10.76 5.32 31.02
N ASN A 197 12.04 5.51 30.68
CA ASN A 197 12.52 6.67 29.92
C ASN A 197 13.32 6.30 28.67
N THR A 198 13.44 5.01 28.35
CA THR A 198 14.28 4.50 27.26
C THR A 198 13.49 3.56 26.35
N PHE A 199 13.55 3.80 25.03
CA PHE A 199 12.91 2.95 24.03
C PHE A 199 13.85 1.90 23.42
N ALA A 200 15.13 2.24 23.31
CA ALA A 200 16.20 1.51 22.62
C ALA A 200 15.93 1.29 21.11
N PRO A 201 15.79 2.35 20.30
CA PRO A 201 15.29 2.28 18.92
C PRO A 201 16.12 1.37 18.01
N GLU A 202 17.44 1.40 18.15
CA GLU A 202 18.39 0.66 17.31
C GLU A 202 18.64 -0.78 17.79
N THR A 203 18.06 -1.19 18.91
CA THR A 203 18.22 -2.56 19.40
C THR A 203 17.40 -3.53 18.56
N ASN A 204 17.98 -4.67 18.22
CA ASN A 204 17.28 -5.74 17.50
C ASN A 204 16.08 -6.22 18.31
N ILE A 205 14.93 -6.36 17.64
CA ILE A 205 13.73 -6.92 18.26
C ILE A 205 13.79 -8.45 18.25
N THR A 206 13.48 -9.09 19.38
CA THR A 206 13.31 -10.55 19.41
C THR A 206 11.91 -10.94 18.93
N ARG A 207 11.75 -12.19 18.45
CA ARG A 207 10.43 -12.72 18.06
C ARG A 207 9.41 -12.65 19.19
N GLU A 208 9.87 -12.86 20.43
CA GLU A 208 9.04 -12.77 21.63
C GLU A 208 8.63 -11.32 21.92
N GLN A 209 9.53 -10.36 21.77
CA GLN A 209 9.22 -8.94 21.94
C GLN A 209 8.23 -8.44 20.87
N LEU A 210 8.39 -8.90 19.63
CA LEU A 210 7.42 -8.62 18.56
C LEU A 210 6.04 -9.19 18.89
N ALA A 211 5.98 -10.44 19.39
CA ALA A 211 4.73 -11.06 19.82
C ALA A 211 4.12 -10.39 21.07
N ALA A 212 4.95 -9.85 21.96
CA ALA A 212 4.54 -9.17 23.18
C ALA A 212 3.99 -7.75 22.93
N MET A 213 4.14 -7.18 21.73
CA MET A 213 3.49 -5.93 21.34
C MET A 213 1.96 -6.12 21.36
N ARG A 214 1.36 -5.80 22.51
CA ARG A 214 0.05 -6.27 23.00
C ARG A 214 -1.13 -6.07 22.05
N LYS A 215 -1.04 -5.15 21.09
CA LYS A 215 -2.14 -4.77 20.19
C LYS A 215 -1.96 -5.15 18.72
N MET A 216 -0.88 -5.86 18.35
CA MET A 216 -0.62 -6.19 16.94
C MET A 216 -1.76 -7.01 16.30
N ARG A 217 -2.30 -7.99 17.04
CA ARG A 217 -3.43 -8.83 16.59
C ARG A 217 -4.72 -8.05 16.33
N ALA A 218 -4.99 -7.00 17.11
CA ALA A 218 -6.25 -6.24 17.01
C ALA A 218 -6.24 -5.19 15.90
N MET A 219 -5.06 -4.79 15.38
CA MET A 219 -4.92 -3.88 14.25
C MET A 219 -5.03 -4.61 12.91
N MET A 220 -4.33 -5.74 12.74
CA MET A 220 -4.40 -6.54 11.51
C MET A 220 -5.82 -7.01 11.18
N CYS A 221 -6.62 -7.39 12.19
CA CYS A 221 -7.99 -7.83 11.98
C CYS A 221 -9.02 -6.71 11.73
N ARG A 222 -8.66 -5.43 11.83
CA ARG A 222 -9.59 -4.30 11.56
C ARG A 222 -9.51 -3.82 10.12
N ARG A 223 -8.32 -3.85 9.51
CA ARG A 223 -8.11 -3.45 8.11
C ARG A 223 -8.56 -4.52 7.11
N ALA A 224 -8.54 -5.81 7.48
CA ALA A 224 -9.08 -6.91 6.67
C ALA A 224 -10.62 -7.00 6.64
N ARG A 225 -11.33 -6.04 7.26
CA ARG A 225 -12.80 -5.99 7.36
C ARG A 225 -13.40 -4.69 6.82
N GLY A 226 -12.58 -3.81 6.25
CA GLY A 226 -12.98 -2.55 5.62
C GLY A 226 -12.93 -2.66 4.12
#